data_AF-A0A444W1H0-F1
#
_entry.id   AF-A0A444W1H0-F1
#
_cell.length_a   1.000
_cell.length_b   1.000
_cell.length_c   1.000
_cell.angle_alpha   90.00
_cell.angle_beta   90.00
_cell.angle_gamma   90.00
#
_symmetry.space_group_name_H-M   'P 1'
#
loop_
_entity.id
_entity.type
_entity.pdbx_description
1 polymer ?
#
loop_
_entity_poly.entity_id
_entity_poly.type
_entity_poly.pdbx_seq_one_letter_code
_entity_poly.pdbx_strand_id
1 'polypeptide(L)'
;MKIIQSFWSGNLNDLTCNYGWISYKYNWLSWILSSHQLVKFHEEVELYTDRFGYEILIEKLNLPYTKVHVVLDDLNNYPKDLWAVSKIKVYQMQNEPFLHVDGDVFVWESLDAKFKNAAVLTQNLEITADNYKKMWDKISSELLYVPVEMEKYHKAPNNFACNMGVVGGNDIDFFRQYSKTSIDFLDKNIAASSKINCLNFNLFFEQILFYQCAQNMGVKLDFLFDEIYNDGYYDGFAEFQDVPEKKYLHLLGEYKRNPAVCKAMEVYVMRNYPECYSKMSALINEAVGNQNEIEFLNKEKVAELISNFDYELKNKKFLADNYLLKRDLYTEALSNYFKRLVDKEDFNIVLLKGFEVVTGQEEEEASFIEIKELNEVSKKYELDDLDEIALSKIEAGIRYSDFISEMLIHFDYDSEASKKDILVLLNTKLTNYIVLKIIAIYK
;
A
#
# COMPACT_ATOMS: atom_id res chain seq x y z
N MET A 1 15.73 4.92 -16.93
CA MET A 1 15.58 3.47 -17.17
C MET A 1 14.09 3.25 -17.35
N LYS A 2 13.61 2.34 -18.21
CA LYS A 2 12.15 2.20 -18.32
C LYS A 2 11.57 1.50 -17.10
N ILE A 3 10.41 1.95 -16.65
CA ILE A 3 9.61 1.24 -15.66
C ILE A 3 8.73 0.23 -16.38
N ILE A 4 8.61 -0.98 -15.82
CA ILE A 4 7.69 -1.99 -16.31
C ILE A 4 6.80 -2.48 -15.17
N GLN A 5 5.54 -2.77 -15.47
CA GLN A 5 4.64 -3.49 -14.56
C GLN A 5 4.06 -4.71 -15.27
N SER A 6 3.66 -5.73 -14.50
CA SER A 6 3.06 -6.94 -15.04
C SER A 6 1.76 -7.28 -14.31
N PHE A 7 0.67 -7.47 -15.05
CA PHE A 7 -0.59 -7.98 -14.51
C PHE A 7 -1.07 -9.18 -15.31
N TRP A 8 -1.14 -10.33 -14.67
CA TRP A 8 -1.74 -11.55 -15.23
C TRP A 8 -2.96 -11.93 -14.41
N SER A 9 -4.08 -12.15 -15.08
CA SER A 9 -5.36 -12.47 -14.46
C SER A 9 -5.42 -13.89 -13.88
N GLY A 10 -4.47 -14.76 -14.23
CA GLY A 10 -4.53 -16.18 -13.88
C GLY A 10 -5.47 -16.98 -14.77
N ASN A 11 -5.69 -16.53 -16.01
CA ASN A 11 -6.73 -17.05 -16.92
C ASN A 11 -8.16 -16.90 -16.33
N LEU A 12 -8.37 -15.85 -15.54
CA LEU A 12 -9.66 -15.52 -14.95
C LEU A 12 -10.23 -14.30 -15.68
N ASN A 13 -11.50 -14.37 -16.06
CA ASN A 13 -12.24 -13.23 -16.61
C ASN A 13 -13.27 -12.74 -15.59
N ASP A 14 -12.79 -12.42 -14.38
CA ASP A 14 -13.63 -12.06 -13.24
C ASP A 14 -13.13 -10.77 -12.57
N LEU A 15 -13.90 -9.69 -12.72
CA LEU A 15 -13.63 -8.39 -12.11
C LEU A 15 -13.60 -8.45 -10.57
N THR A 16 -14.30 -9.42 -9.99
CA THR A 16 -14.48 -9.57 -8.53
C THR A 16 -13.36 -10.37 -7.86
N CYS A 17 -12.36 -10.81 -8.63
CA CYS A 17 -11.16 -11.43 -8.08
C CYS A 17 -10.35 -10.39 -7.29
N ASN A 18 -10.00 -10.72 -6.04
CA ASN A 18 -9.36 -9.77 -5.13
C ASN A 18 -7.84 -9.73 -5.20
N TYR A 19 -7.18 -10.70 -5.84
CA TYR A 19 -5.71 -10.76 -5.97
C TYR A 19 -4.95 -10.53 -4.66
N GLY A 20 -5.46 -11.07 -3.55
CA GLY A 20 -4.87 -10.96 -2.21
C GLY A 20 -5.33 -9.75 -1.38
N TRP A 21 -6.07 -8.81 -1.98
CA TRP A 21 -6.66 -7.68 -1.27
C TRP A 21 -7.86 -8.07 -0.42
N ILE A 22 -8.19 -7.25 0.59
CA ILE A 22 -9.41 -7.45 1.40
C ILE A 22 -10.68 -7.46 0.54
N SER A 23 -10.69 -6.66 -0.54
CA SER A 23 -11.74 -6.60 -1.54
C SER A 23 -11.12 -6.31 -2.92
N TYR A 24 -11.77 -6.78 -3.99
CA TYR A 24 -11.34 -6.53 -5.38
C TYR A 24 -11.33 -5.05 -5.74
N LYS A 25 -12.14 -4.21 -5.09
CA LYS A 25 -12.09 -2.75 -5.24
C LYS A 25 -10.67 -2.22 -4.99
N TYR A 26 -10.03 -2.68 -3.91
CA TYR A 26 -8.71 -2.21 -3.52
C TYR A 26 -7.61 -2.67 -4.48
N ASN A 27 -7.77 -3.83 -5.14
CA ASN A 27 -6.89 -4.21 -6.23
C ASN A 27 -6.92 -3.18 -7.36
N TRP A 28 -8.10 -2.79 -7.83
CA TRP A 28 -8.23 -1.82 -8.92
C TRP A 28 -7.78 -0.42 -8.53
N LEU A 29 -8.08 0.01 -7.29
CA LEU A 29 -7.54 1.27 -6.73
C LEU A 29 -6.02 1.28 -6.67
N SER A 30 -5.40 0.15 -6.31
CA SER A 30 -3.95 0.01 -6.29
C SER A 30 -3.35 0.21 -7.68
N TRP A 31 -3.91 -0.42 -8.71
CA TRP A 31 -3.46 -0.22 -10.10
C TRP A 31 -3.66 1.22 -10.58
N ILE A 32 -4.76 1.87 -10.21
CA ILE A 32 -4.97 3.30 -10.49
C ILE A 32 -3.84 4.13 -9.86
N LEU A 33 -3.61 3.96 -8.55
CA LEU A 33 -2.61 4.76 -7.84
C LEU A 33 -1.19 4.50 -8.35
N SER A 34 -0.80 3.23 -8.46
CA SER A 34 0.54 2.82 -8.89
C SER A 34 0.88 3.34 -10.28
N SER A 35 0.02 3.09 -11.27
CA SER A 35 0.26 3.54 -12.66
C SER A 35 0.37 5.06 -12.78
N HIS A 36 -0.52 5.81 -12.14
CA HIS A 36 -0.49 7.28 -12.19
C HIS A 36 0.74 7.86 -11.50
N GLN A 37 1.13 7.32 -10.35
CA GLN A 37 2.32 7.76 -9.64
C GLN A 37 3.58 7.46 -10.46
N LEU A 38 3.69 6.26 -11.04
CA LEU A 38 4.84 5.91 -11.87
C LEU A 38 4.97 6.83 -13.09
N VAL A 39 3.88 7.05 -13.84
CA VAL A 39 3.88 7.92 -15.03
C VAL A 39 4.13 9.39 -14.67
N LYS A 40 3.73 9.82 -13.47
CA LYS A 40 3.99 11.17 -12.98
C LYS A 40 5.49 11.44 -12.75
N PHE A 41 6.27 10.41 -12.42
CA PHE A 41 7.68 10.55 -12.02
C PHE A 41 8.68 9.87 -12.98
N HIS A 42 8.22 9.18 -14.01
CA HIS A 42 9.05 8.47 -14.99
C HIS A 42 8.53 8.69 -16.40
N GLU A 43 9.45 8.84 -17.36
CA GLU A 43 9.11 9.13 -18.76
C GLU A 43 8.56 7.91 -19.50
N GLU A 44 9.00 6.71 -19.14
CA GLU A 44 8.63 5.46 -19.80
C GLU A 44 8.10 4.45 -18.76
N VAL A 45 6.82 4.12 -18.85
CA VAL A 45 6.14 3.16 -17.98
C VAL A 45 5.32 2.21 -18.83
N GLU A 46 5.82 0.98 -19.00
CA GLU A 46 5.18 -0.05 -19.83
C GLU A 46 4.38 -1.05 -18.98
N LEU A 47 3.20 -1.44 -19.45
CA LEU A 47 2.41 -2.53 -18.87
C LEU A 47 2.54 -3.80 -19.72
N TYR A 48 2.81 -4.93 -19.09
CA TYR A 48 2.73 -6.26 -19.67
C TYR A 48 1.54 -6.98 -19.07
N THR A 49 0.61 -7.42 -19.89
CA THR A 49 -0.65 -7.98 -19.40
C THR A 49 -1.23 -9.06 -20.32
N ASP A 50 -2.32 -9.70 -19.90
CA ASP A 50 -3.14 -10.58 -20.72
C ASP A 50 -4.36 -9.82 -21.25
N ARG A 51 -5.18 -10.47 -22.08
CA ARG A 51 -6.36 -9.82 -22.69
C ARG A 51 -7.35 -9.27 -21.65
N PHE A 52 -7.57 -9.99 -20.54
CA PHE A 52 -8.48 -9.53 -19.50
C PHE A 52 -7.93 -8.29 -18.79
N GLY A 53 -6.64 -8.30 -18.44
CA GLY A 53 -5.99 -7.14 -17.87
C GLY A 53 -5.98 -5.93 -18.80
N TYR A 54 -5.79 -6.14 -20.11
CA TYR A 54 -5.91 -5.08 -21.10
C TYR A 54 -7.32 -4.46 -21.13
N GLU A 55 -8.35 -5.30 -21.17
CA GLU A 55 -9.76 -4.86 -21.15
C GLU A 55 -10.05 -3.98 -19.92
N ILE A 56 -9.67 -4.45 -18.72
CA ILE A 56 -9.96 -3.71 -17.49
C ILE A 56 -9.07 -2.47 -17.35
N LEU A 57 -7.74 -2.65 -17.37
CA LEU A 57 -6.79 -1.59 -17.02
C LEU A 57 -6.70 -0.51 -18.11
N ILE A 58 -6.88 -0.88 -19.38
CA ILE A 58 -6.64 0.06 -20.50
C ILE A 58 -7.95 0.50 -21.14
N GLU A 59 -8.81 -0.42 -21.55
CA GLU A 59 -10.04 -0.04 -22.27
C GLU A 59 -11.05 0.63 -21.33
N LYS A 60 -11.28 0.04 -20.15
CA LYS A 60 -12.27 0.52 -19.17
C LYS A 60 -11.73 1.61 -18.25
N LEU A 61 -10.58 1.39 -17.62
CA LEU A 61 -10.01 2.35 -16.65
C LEU A 61 -9.15 3.44 -17.30
N ASN A 62 -8.65 3.21 -18.52
CA ASN A 62 -7.75 4.11 -19.24
C ASN A 62 -6.52 4.53 -18.42
N LEU A 63 -5.84 3.55 -17.81
CA LEU A 63 -4.61 3.81 -17.06
C LEU A 63 -3.51 4.40 -17.96
N PRO A 64 -2.67 5.30 -17.43
CA PRO A 64 -1.85 6.22 -18.22
C PRO A 64 -0.52 5.61 -18.73
N TYR A 65 -0.43 4.30 -18.89
CA TYR A 65 0.79 3.63 -19.35
C TYR A 65 1.25 4.16 -20.71
N THR A 66 2.55 4.35 -20.87
CA THR A 66 3.13 4.88 -22.11
C THR A 66 3.15 3.83 -23.23
N LYS A 67 3.12 2.54 -22.86
CA LYS A 67 3.02 1.41 -23.77
C LYS A 67 2.40 0.21 -23.08
N VAL A 68 1.67 -0.61 -23.83
CA VAL A 68 1.04 -1.83 -23.32
C VAL A 68 1.33 -3.03 -24.23
N HIS A 69 1.66 -4.16 -23.62
CA HIS A 69 1.97 -5.43 -24.28
C HIS A 69 0.99 -6.50 -23.81
N VAL A 70 0.19 -7.04 -24.73
CA VAL A 70 -0.78 -8.12 -24.43
C VAL A 70 -0.15 -9.46 -24.78
N VAL A 71 0.59 -10.03 -23.83
CA VAL A 71 1.47 -11.19 -24.05
C VAL A 71 1.37 -12.26 -22.96
N LEU A 72 0.65 -12.00 -21.87
CA LEU A 72 0.62 -12.92 -20.72
C LEU A 72 -0.43 -14.03 -20.81
N ASP A 73 -1.26 -14.06 -21.86
CA ASP A 73 -2.13 -15.21 -22.15
C ASP A 73 -1.32 -16.51 -22.36
N ASP A 74 -0.04 -16.41 -22.74
CA ASP A 74 0.89 -17.55 -22.86
C ASP A 74 1.08 -18.30 -21.54
N LEU A 75 0.76 -17.68 -20.41
CA LEU A 75 0.89 -18.23 -19.07
C LEU A 75 -0.36 -19.00 -18.62
N ASN A 76 -1.43 -19.04 -19.41
CA ASN A 76 -2.72 -19.62 -19.02
C ASN A 76 -2.70 -21.13 -18.75
N ASN A 77 -1.58 -21.82 -19.03
CA ASN A 77 -1.35 -23.21 -18.67
C ASN A 77 -0.81 -23.39 -17.23
N TYR A 78 -0.33 -22.32 -16.59
CA TYR A 78 0.10 -22.37 -15.19
C TYR A 78 -1.10 -22.27 -14.24
N PRO A 79 -1.01 -22.88 -13.04
CA PRO A 79 -1.94 -22.59 -11.96
C PRO A 79 -2.02 -21.09 -11.65
N LYS A 80 -3.24 -20.57 -11.52
CA LYS A 80 -3.52 -19.16 -11.22
C LYS A 80 -2.84 -18.63 -9.94
N ASP A 81 -2.52 -19.52 -8.99
CA ASP A 81 -1.89 -19.15 -7.73
C ASP A 81 -0.39 -18.84 -7.87
N LEU A 82 0.22 -19.12 -9.04
CA LEU A 82 1.61 -18.78 -9.35
C LEU A 82 1.75 -17.32 -9.82
N TRP A 83 1.34 -16.37 -8.98
CA TRP A 83 1.28 -14.94 -9.32
C TRP A 83 2.61 -14.35 -9.81
N ALA A 84 3.76 -14.83 -9.33
CA ALA A 84 5.07 -14.28 -9.70
C ALA A 84 5.53 -14.70 -11.12
N VAL A 85 4.93 -15.73 -11.73
CA VAL A 85 5.36 -16.22 -13.06
C VAL A 85 5.25 -15.13 -14.14
N SER A 86 4.23 -14.27 -14.01
CA SER A 86 4.03 -13.11 -14.88
C SER A 86 5.22 -12.17 -14.87
N LYS A 87 5.75 -11.86 -13.69
CA LYS A 87 6.90 -10.97 -13.50
C LYS A 87 8.16 -11.59 -14.10
N ILE A 88 8.44 -12.86 -13.80
CA ILE A 88 9.61 -13.59 -14.33
C ILE A 88 9.58 -13.62 -15.87
N LYS A 89 8.41 -13.89 -16.45
CA LYS A 89 8.23 -13.91 -17.89
C LYS A 89 8.52 -12.54 -18.50
N VAL A 90 8.11 -11.47 -17.83
CA VAL A 90 8.36 -10.09 -18.28
C VAL A 90 9.83 -9.72 -18.16
N TYR A 91 10.56 -10.15 -17.12
CA TYR A 91 12.01 -9.96 -17.01
C TYR A 91 12.75 -10.63 -18.18
N GLN A 92 12.34 -11.85 -18.53
CA GLN A 92 12.91 -12.60 -19.66
C GLN A 92 12.76 -11.87 -21.00
N MET A 93 11.73 -11.03 -21.17
CA MET A 93 11.47 -10.28 -22.40
C MET A 93 12.32 -9.00 -22.54
N GLN A 94 12.99 -8.57 -21.47
CA GLN A 94 13.73 -7.31 -21.49
C GLN A 94 15.07 -7.45 -22.22
N ASN A 95 15.35 -6.47 -23.07
CA ASN A 95 16.58 -6.39 -23.87
C ASN A 95 17.39 -5.13 -23.57
N GLU A 96 16.94 -4.32 -22.62
CA GLU A 96 17.52 -3.04 -22.20
C GLU A 96 17.27 -2.83 -20.71
N PRO A 97 18.02 -1.95 -20.04
CA PRO A 97 17.86 -1.67 -18.61
C PRO A 97 16.41 -1.32 -18.23
N PHE A 98 15.90 -1.96 -17.18
CA PHE A 98 14.52 -1.81 -16.72
C PHE A 98 14.45 -1.82 -15.18
N LEU A 99 13.39 -1.24 -14.63
CA LEU A 99 12.92 -1.50 -13.27
C LEU A 99 11.48 -2.01 -13.34
N HIS A 100 11.25 -3.22 -12.87
CA HIS A 100 9.91 -3.69 -12.58
C HIS A 100 9.44 -3.16 -11.22
N VAL A 101 8.17 -2.76 -11.17
CA VAL A 101 7.52 -2.24 -9.97
C VAL A 101 6.17 -2.92 -9.80
N ASP A 102 5.91 -3.47 -8.61
CA ASP A 102 4.64 -4.13 -8.31
C ASP A 102 3.45 -3.16 -8.33
N GLY A 103 2.25 -3.67 -8.64
CA GLY A 103 1.03 -2.88 -8.75
C GLY A 103 0.50 -2.32 -7.42
N ASP A 104 1.12 -2.69 -6.31
CA ASP A 104 0.88 -2.27 -4.92
C ASP A 104 2.01 -1.41 -4.33
N VAL A 105 2.95 -0.99 -5.19
CA VAL A 105 3.99 -0.01 -4.89
C VAL A 105 3.57 1.37 -5.41
N PHE A 106 3.76 2.38 -4.56
CA PHE A 106 3.43 3.78 -4.83
C PHE A 106 4.64 4.68 -4.53
N VAL A 107 4.94 5.61 -5.44
CA VAL A 107 6.11 6.48 -5.33
C VAL A 107 5.74 7.96 -5.45
N TRP A 108 6.42 8.85 -4.73
CA TRP A 108 6.29 10.31 -4.84
C TRP A 108 7.57 10.99 -5.32
N GLU A 109 8.48 10.20 -5.89
CA GLU A 109 9.71 10.65 -6.55
C GLU A 109 10.12 9.65 -7.64
N SER A 110 11.03 10.05 -8.52
CA SER A 110 11.62 9.16 -9.51
C SER A 110 12.55 8.14 -8.84
N LEU A 111 12.46 6.88 -9.25
CA LEU A 111 13.38 5.82 -8.85
C LEU A 111 14.72 5.88 -9.63
N ASP A 112 14.79 6.63 -10.75
CA ASP A 112 15.97 6.65 -11.62
C ASP A 112 17.23 7.20 -10.93
N ALA A 113 17.07 8.24 -10.09
CA ALA A 113 18.20 8.97 -9.50
C ALA A 113 19.05 8.10 -8.56
N LYS A 114 18.43 7.11 -7.91
CA LYS A 114 19.12 6.21 -6.97
C LYS A 114 19.80 5.03 -7.68
N PHE A 115 19.32 4.60 -8.85
CA PHE A 115 19.67 3.29 -9.40
C PHE A 115 20.17 3.28 -10.85
N LYS A 116 20.43 4.46 -11.43
CA LYS A 116 20.95 4.60 -12.80
C LYS A 116 22.12 3.65 -13.12
N ASN A 117 22.99 3.38 -12.14
CA ASN A 117 24.20 2.57 -12.31
C ASN A 117 24.15 1.19 -11.61
N ALA A 118 23.02 0.81 -11.00
CA ALA A 118 22.91 -0.49 -10.33
C ALA A 118 22.97 -1.62 -11.38
N ALA A 119 23.82 -2.61 -11.17
CA ALA A 119 23.85 -3.80 -12.03
C ALA A 119 22.54 -4.58 -11.85
N VAL A 120 22.21 -4.85 -10.59
CA VAL A 120 20.98 -5.49 -10.14
C VAL A 120 20.54 -4.81 -8.84
N LEU A 121 19.26 -4.46 -8.77
CA LEU A 121 18.58 -3.81 -7.66
C LEU A 121 17.39 -4.65 -7.23
N THR A 122 17.15 -4.73 -5.93
CA THR A 122 15.86 -5.14 -5.35
C THR A 122 15.39 -4.15 -4.29
N GLN A 123 14.16 -4.25 -3.79
CA GLN A 123 13.64 -3.30 -2.80
C GLN A 123 14.47 -3.34 -1.51
N ASN A 124 14.61 -4.52 -0.90
CA ASN A 124 15.40 -4.73 0.32
C ASN A 124 15.78 -6.21 0.45
N LEU A 125 16.67 -6.50 1.40
CA LEU A 125 17.01 -7.87 1.77
C LEU A 125 16.12 -8.33 2.94
N GLU A 126 15.82 -9.61 2.98
CA GLU A 126 14.99 -10.23 4.01
C GLU A 126 15.65 -11.49 4.56
N ILE A 127 15.54 -11.72 5.86
CA ILE A 127 15.99 -12.97 6.50
C ILE A 127 14.89 -14.01 6.34
N THR A 128 15.21 -15.12 5.66
CA THR A 128 14.31 -16.27 5.55
C THR A 128 14.38 -17.09 6.84
N ALA A 129 13.54 -16.74 7.82
CA ALA A 129 13.49 -17.37 9.14
C ALA A 129 12.65 -18.67 9.13
N ASP A 130 12.14 -19.08 10.30
CA ASP A 130 11.41 -20.33 10.52
C ASP A 130 10.19 -20.52 9.60
N ASN A 131 9.51 -19.44 9.23
CA ASN A 131 8.33 -19.47 8.37
C ASN A 131 8.67 -19.95 6.96
N TYR A 132 9.67 -19.35 6.31
CA TYR A 132 10.20 -19.80 5.03
C TYR A 132 10.66 -21.26 5.05
N LYS A 133 11.33 -21.68 6.14
CA LYS A 133 11.74 -23.08 6.31
C LYS A 133 10.54 -24.02 6.36
N LYS A 134 9.51 -23.70 7.15
CA LYS A 134 8.26 -24.50 7.23
C LYS A 134 7.54 -24.55 5.89
N MET A 135 7.53 -23.46 5.13
CA MET A 135 6.95 -23.44 3.77
C MET A 135 7.75 -24.34 2.83
N TRP A 136 9.08 -24.24 2.87
CA TRP A 136 9.95 -25.04 2.03
C TRP A 136 9.85 -26.54 2.31
N ASP A 137 9.86 -26.94 3.58
CA ASP A 137 9.81 -28.37 3.96
C ASP A 137 8.55 -29.05 3.41
N LYS A 138 7.44 -28.31 3.27
CA LYS A 138 6.19 -28.79 2.66
C LYS A 138 6.23 -28.86 1.13
N ILE A 139 7.00 -27.99 0.50
CA ILE A 139 7.08 -27.89 -0.96
C ILE A 139 8.10 -28.88 -1.50
N SER A 140 9.28 -28.90 -0.90
CA SER A 140 10.45 -29.60 -1.43
C SER A 140 10.34 -31.11 -1.48
N SER A 141 9.57 -31.72 -0.58
CA SER A 141 9.28 -33.15 -0.63
C SER A 141 8.49 -33.56 -1.87
N GLU A 142 7.76 -32.62 -2.49
CA GLU A 142 6.92 -32.85 -3.67
C GLU A 142 7.57 -32.39 -4.97
N LEU A 143 8.69 -31.66 -4.91
CA LEU A 143 9.39 -31.17 -6.10
C LEU A 143 10.05 -32.35 -6.86
N LEU A 144 9.83 -32.37 -8.17
CA LEU A 144 10.48 -33.26 -9.12
C LEU A 144 11.88 -32.76 -9.53
N TYR A 145 12.12 -31.46 -9.38
CA TYR A 145 13.35 -30.80 -9.77
C TYR A 145 13.66 -29.63 -8.83
N VAL A 146 14.94 -29.46 -8.47
CA VAL A 146 15.45 -28.29 -7.74
C VAL A 146 16.67 -27.76 -8.51
N PRO A 147 16.75 -26.46 -8.83
CA PRO A 147 17.92 -25.88 -9.48
C PRO A 147 19.19 -26.05 -8.64
N VAL A 148 20.34 -26.17 -9.31
CA VAL A 148 21.64 -26.32 -8.63
C VAL A 148 21.95 -25.11 -7.75
N GLU A 149 21.44 -23.94 -8.13
CA GLU A 149 21.58 -22.70 -7.40
C GLU A 149 20.96 -22.77 -6.00
N MET A 150 19.91 -23.57 -5.83
CA MET A 150 19.18 -23.74 -4.57
C MET A 150 19.77 -24.82 -3.65
N GLU A 151 20.78 -25.59 -4.09
CA GLU A 151 21.32 -26.74 -3.31
C GLU A 151 21.83 -26.37 -1.91
N LYS A 152 22.26 -25.12 -1.71
CA LYS A 152 22.79 -24.63 -0.43
C LYS A 152 21.73 -23.98 0.45
N TYR A 153 20.55 -23.68 -0.08
CA TYR A 153 19.50 -23.00 0.66
C TYR A 153 19.00 -23.78 1.90
N HIS A 154 19.19 -25.10 1.98
CA HIS A 154 18.83 -25.86 3.21
C HIS A 154 19.95 -26.02 4.22
N LYS A 155 21.16 -25.54 3.93
CA LYS A 155 22.37 -25.85 4.70
C LYS A 155 22.78 -24.76 5.68
N ALA A 156 22.23 -23.55 5.56
CA ALA A 156 22.53 -22.41 6.42
C ALA A 156 21.33 -22.07 7.33
N PRO A 157 21.55 -21.76 8.62
CA PRO A 157 20.47 -21.41 9.54
C PRO A 157 19.82 -20.05 9.24
N ASN A 158 20.55 -19.13 8.61
CA ASN A 158 20.06 -17.82 8.18
C ASN A 158 20.32 -17.66 6.68
N ASN A 159 19.29 -17.80 5.86
CA ASN A 159 19.34 -17.47 4.44
C ASN A 159 18.64 -16.15 4.18
N PHE A 160 18.78 -15.67 2.95
CA PHE A 160 18.17 -14.43 2.51
C PHE A 160 17.27 -14.63 1.30
N ALA A 161 16.29 -13.76 1.21
CA ALA A 161 15.44 -13.53 0.06
C ALA A 161 15.50 -12.05 -0.28
N CYS A 162 15.23 -11.72 -1.54
CA CYS A 162 15.08 -10.33 -1.97
C CYS A 162 13.61 -9.96 -2.00
N ASN A 163 13.23 -8.87 -1.35
CA ASN A 163 11.93 -8.27 -1.63
C ASN A 163 11.94 -7.68 -3.04
N MET A 164 11.04 -8.14 -3.91
CA MET A 164 11.02 -7.78 -5.32
C MET A 164 9.87 -6.83 -5.69
N GLY A 165 9.33 -6.06 -4.73
CA GLY A 165 8.37 -4.99 -5.01
C GLY A 165 8.91 -3.94 -5.99
N VAL A 166 10.22 -3.72 -5.96
CA VAL A 166 10.99 -3.05 -7.01
C VAL A 166 12.18 -3.93 -7.34
N VAL A 167 12.38 -4.25 -8.62
CA VAL A 167 13.52 -5.05 -9.07
C VAL A 167 13.94 -4.69 -10.48
N GLY A 168 15.24 -4.64 -10.74
CA GLY A 168 15.73 -4.41 -12.10
C GLY A 168 17.19 -4.01 -12.12
N GLY A 169 17.64 -3.38 -13.19
CA GLY A 169 19.02 -2.91 -13.31
C GLY A 169 19.55 -2.95 -14.73
N ASN A 170 20.86 -2.83 -14.83
CA ASN A 170 21.57 -2.76 -16.11
C ASN A 170 22.10 -4.12 -16.59
N ASP A 171 22.21 -5.14 -15.73
CA ASP A 171 22.73 -6.46 -16.08
C ASP A 171 21.65 -7.37 -16.68
N ILE A 172 21.36 -7.15 -17.97
CA ILE A 172 20.33 -7.90 -18.70
C ILE A 172 20.68 -9.39 -18.84
N ASP A 173 21.97 -9.74 -18.87
CA ASP A 173 22.39 -11.14 -18.97
C ASP A 173 22.11 -11.89 -17.66
N PHE A 174 22.29 -11.24 -16.51
CA PHE A 174 21.83 -11.77 -15.22
C PHE A 174 20.33 -12.04 -15.23
N PHE A 175 19.49 -11.05 -15.59
CA PHE A 175 18.03 -11.23 -15.61
C PHE A 175 17.59 -12.33 -16.57
N ARG A 176 18.23 -12.45 -17.73
CA ARG A 176 17.96 -13.52 -18.70
C ARG A 176 18.30 -14.90 -18.13
N GLN A 177 19.45 -15.04 -17.47
CA GLN A 177 19.88 -16.30 -16.87
C GLN A 177 18.99 -16.69 -15.68
N TYR A 178 18.76 -15.77 -14.75
CA TYR A 178 17.87 -15.97 -13.60
C TYR A 178 16.46 -16.37 -14.05
N SER A 179 15.87 -15.60 -14.97
CA SER A 179 14.50 -15.87 -15.42
C SER A 179 14.39 -17.21 -16.14
N LYS A 180 15.43 -17.60 -16.91
CA LYS A 180 15.49 -18.93 -17.51
C LYS A 180 15.54 -20.02 -16.43
N THR A 181 16.41 -19.91 -15.43
CA THR A 181 16.49 -20.88 -14.33
C THR A 181 15.17 -20.96 -13.56
N SER A 182 14.51 -19.82 -13.34
CA SER A 182 13.23 -19.73 -12.63
C SER A 182 12.07 -20.37 -13.40
N ILE A 183 11.96 -20.11 -14.71
CA ILE A 183 10.97 -20.78 -15.58
C ILE A 183 11.26 -22.28 -15.69
N ASP A 184 12.52 -22.70 -15.85
CA ASP A 184 12.90 -24.12 -15.83
C ASP A 184 12.51 -24.80 -14.50
N PHE A 185 12.63 -24.06 -13.39
CA PHE A 185 12.23 -24.54 -12.07
C PHE A 185 10.72 -24.78 -12.00
N LEU A 186 9.91 -23.88 -12.56
CA LEU A 186 8.47 -24.04 -12.65
C LEU A 186 8.07 -25.19 -13.59
N ASP A 187 8.56 -25.18 -14.82
CA ASP A 187 8.16 -26.12 -15.88
C ASP A 187 8.43 -27.57 -15.50
N LYS A 188 9.59 -27.85 -14.90
CA LYS A 188 9.94 -29.20 -14.47
C LYS A 188 9.14 -29.67 -13.25
N ASN A 189 8.47 -28.77 -12.54
CA ASN A 189 7.63 -29.07 -11.38
C ASN A 189 6.13 -28.91 -11.63
N ILE A 190 5.70 -28.49 -12.84
CA ILE A 190 4.30 -28.21 -13.13
C ILE A 190 3.39 -29.43 -12.93
N ALA A 191 3.91 -30.62 -13.21
CA ALA A 191 3.20 -31.89 -13.00
C ALA A 191 2.95 -32.22 -11.52
N ALA A 192 3.72 -31.60 -10.61
CA ALA A 192 3.55 -31.70 -9.16
C ALA A 192 2.74 -30.54 -8.56
N SER A 193 2.27 -29.59 -9.38
CA SER A 193 1.57 -28.38 -8.89
C SER A 193 0.37 -28.68 -7.99
N SER A 194 -0.37 -29.77 -8.22
CA SER A 194 -1.51 -30.16 -7.39
C SER A 194 -1.12 -30.62 -5.97
N LYS A 195 0.15 -30.92 -5.73
CA LYS A 195 0.68 -31.34 -4.42
C LYS A 195 1.47 -30.23 -3.72
N ILE A 196 1.88 -29.22 -4.47
CA ILE A 196 2.66 -28.09 -3.98
C ILE A 196 1.71 -26.96 -3.60
N ASN A 197 1.99 -26.25 -2.51
CA ASN A 197 1.34 -24.98 -2.25
C ASN A 197 1.90 -23.92 -3.23
N CYS A 198 1.23 -23.73 -4.36
CA CYS A 198 1.64 -22.79 -5.41
C CYS A 198 1.77 -21.36 -4.88
N LEU A 199 0.87 -20.92 -3.99
CA LEU A 199 0.93 -19.57 -3.40
C LEU A 199 2.27 -19.31 -2.73
N ASN A 200 2.73 -20.24 -1.88
CA ASN A 200 4.02 -20.15 -1.20
C ASN A 200 5.19 -20.42 -2.14
N PHE A 201 5.00 -21.20 -3.21
CA PHE A 201 6.06 -21.54 -4.16
C PHE A 201 6.62 -20.31 -4.88
N ASN A 202 5.80 -19.27 -5.08
CA ASN A 202 6.22 -17.97 -5.62
C ASN A 202 7.48 -17.41 -4.95
N LEU A 203 7.54 -17.43 -3.61
CA LEU A 203 8.68 -16.90 -2.86
C LEU A 203 10.01 -17.61 -3.20
N PHE A 204 9.96 -18.88 -3.60
CA PHE A 204 11.15 -19.68 -3.84
C PHE A 204 11.72 -19.49 -5.24
N PHE A 205 10.87 -19.52 -6.27
CA PHE A 205 11.34 -19.31 -7.65
C PHE A 205 11.55 -17.84 -8.01
N GLU A 206 10.89 -16.93 -7.28
CA GLU A 206 11.07 -15.49 -7.42
C GLU A 206 12.21 -15.01 -6.50
N GLN A 207 11.97 -14.92 -5.19
CA GLN A 207 12.83 -14.14 -4.31
C GLN A 207 14.10 -14.87 -3.87
N ILE A 208 13.97 -16.13 -3.45
CA ILE A 208 15.12 -16.90 -2.94
C ILE A 208 16.04 -17.30 -4.10
N LEU A 209 15.47 -17.84 -5.18
CA LEU A 209 16.27 -18.22 -6.35
C LEU A 209 17.02 -17.02 -6.92
N PHE A 210 16.40 -15.84 -6.97
CA PHE A 210 17.08 -14.62 -7.41
C PHE A 210 18.32 -14.31 -6.58
N TYR A 211 18.19 -14.33 -5.25
CA TYR A 211 19.32 -14.13 -4.34
C TYR A 211 20.42 -15.19 -4.56
N GLN A 212 20.05 -16.47 -4.66
CA GLN A 212 21.02 -17.55 -4.87
C GLN A 212 21.74 -17.43 -6.23
N CYS A 213 21.03 -17.06 -7.29
CA CYS A 213 21.64 -16.79 -8.60
C CYS A 213 22.65 -15.64 -8.51
N ALA A 214 22.31 -14.54 -7.84
CA ALA A 214 23.22 -13.40 -7.68
C ALA A 214 24.50 -13.79 -6.93
N GLN A 215 24.37 -14.55 -5.83
CA GLN A 215 25.52 -15.06 -5.08
C GLN A 215 26.41 -15.99 -5.91
N ASN A 216 25.81 -16.92 -6.65
CA ASN A 216 26.55 -17.88 -7.46
C ASN A 216 27.28 -17.23 -8.64
N MET A 217 26.71 -16.17 -9.22
CA MET A 217 27.29 -15.42 -10.34
C MET A 217 28.25 -14.30 -9.88
N GLY A 218 28.36 -14.04 -8.57
CA GLY A 218 29.18 -12.95 -8.04
C GLY A 218 28.65 -11.57 -8.40
N VAL A 219 27.34 -11.44 -8.65
CA VAL A 219 26.71 -10.17 -9.00
C VAL A 219 26.41 -9.39 -7.73
N LYS A 220 26.80 -8.11 -7.71
CA LYS A 220 26.48 -7.20 -6.61
C LYS A 220 25.00 -6.84 -6.66
N LEU A 221 24.30 -7.05 -5.54
CA LEU A 221 22.95 -6.56 -5.31
C LEU A 221 23.01 -5.19 -4.65
N ASP A 222 22.33 -4.22 -5.24
CA ASP A 222 21.99 -2.94 -4.62
C ASP A 222 20.56 -3.02 -4.06
N PHE A 223 20.24 -2.17 -3.07
CA PHE A 223 18.93 -2.16 -2.41
C PHE A 223 18.33 -0.75 -2.39
N LEU A 224 16.99 -0.66 -2.44
CA LEU A 224 16.28 0.60 -2.23
C LEU A 224 16.28 1.02 -0.76
N PHE A 225 16.21 0.04 0.15
CA PHE A 225 16.34 0.21 1.59
C PHE A 225 17.49 -0.68 2.08
N ASP A 226 18.41 -0.09 2.85
CA ASP A 226 19.59 -0.78 3.39
C ASP A 226 19.23 -1.69 4.56
N GLU A 227 18.06 -1.47 5.17
CA GLU A 227 17.53 -2.27 6.26
C GLU A 227 17.29 -3.72 5.84
N ILE A 228 17.73 -4.65 6.69
CA ILE A 228 17.45 -6.08 6.55
C ILE A 228 16.24 -6.40 7.42
N TYR A 229 15.14 -6.80 6.78
CA TYR A 229 13.88 -7.07 7.46
C TYR A 229 13.77 -8.54 7.89
N ASN A 230 13.09 -8.78 9.00
CA ASN A 230 12.65 -10.12 9.37
C ASN A 230 11.40 -10.49 8.56
N ASP A 231 11.26 -11.76 8.20
CA ASP A 231 10.10 -12.26 7.46
C ASP A 231 8.77 -11.82 8.09
N GLY A 232 7.94 -11.15 7.30
CA GLY A 232 6.60 -10.70 7.67
C GLY A 232 6.53 -9.40 8.47
N TYR A 233 7.67 -8.82 8.87
CA TYR A 233 7.70 -7.58 9.65
C TYR A 233 8.25 -6.45 8.79
N TYR A 234 7.35 -5.58 8.34
CA TYR A 234 7.70 -4.40 7.60
C TYR A 234 7.05 -3.22 8.28
N ASP A 235 7.84 -2.30 8.78
CA ASP A 235 7.34 -1.04 9.34
C ASP A 235 7.57 0.07 8.33
N GLY A 236 6.62 0.99 8.22
CA GLY A 236 6.83 2.19 7.45
C GLY A 236 6.56 2.04 5.94
N PHE A 237 5.63 1.19 5.49
CA PHE A 237 5.26 1.11 4.07
C PHE A 237 3.80 1.44 3.75
N ALA A 238 3.00 1.84 4.74
CA ALA A 238 1.55 2.03 4.56
C ALA A 238 1.02 3.38 5.08
N GLU A 239 1.88 4.30 5.48
CA GLU A 239 1.52 5.57 6.12
C GLU A 239 1.10 6.63 5.09
N PHE A 240 -0.10 6.49 4.54
CA PHE A 240 -0.71 7.49 3.66
C PHE A 240 -0.79 8.88 4.32
N GLN A 241 -0.90 8.96 5.64
CA GLN A 241 -0.90 10.23 6.36
C GLN A 241 0.41 11.01 6.24
N ASP A 242 1.49 10.37 5.80
CA ASP A 242 2.82 10.96 5.66
C ASP A 242 3.15 11.33 4.21
N VAL A 243 2.32 10.98 3.23
CA VAL A 243 2.57 11.35 1.82
C VAL A 243 2.07 12.78 1.54
N PRO A 244 2.79 13.61 0.75
CA PRO A 244 3.90 13.26 -0.14
C PRO A 244 5.29 13.44 0.47
N GLU A 245 5.44 13.81 1.75
CA GLU A 245 6.74 13.91 2.41
C GLU A 245 7.43 12.54 2.43
N LYS A 246 6.67 11.49 2.76
CA LYS A 246 7.04 10.10 2.50
C LYS A 246 6.98 9.80 1.01
N LYS A 247 8.07 9.21 0.49
CA LYS A 247 8.28 9.06 -0.96
C LYS A 247 7.96 7.68 -1.51
N TYR A 248 7.72 6.71 -0.65
CA TYR A 248 7.54 5.31 -1.03
C TYR A 248 6.54 4.65 -0.09
N LEU A 249 5.60 3.90 -0.66
CA LEU A 249 4.70 2.98 0.04
C LEU A 249 4.68 1.66 -0.74
N HIS A 250 4.53 0.55 -0.03
CA HIS A 250 4.36 -0.77 -0.62
C HIS A 250 3.38 -1.57 0.25
N LEU A 251 2.16 -1.74 -0.25
CA LEU A 251 1.10 -2.45 0.49
C LEU A 251 1.22 -3.95 0.28
N LEU A 252 2.24 -4.56 0.86
CA LEU A 252 2.47 -6.00 0.80
C LEU A 252 1.83 -6.75 2.00
N GLY A 253 1.50 -8.03 1.80
CA GLY A 253 1.02 -8.91 2.86
C GLY A 253 -0.18 -8.37 3.64
N GLU A 254 -0.03 -8.18 4.96
CA GLU A 254 -1.08 -7.76 5.87
C GLU A 254 -1.63 -6.35 5.56
N TYR A 255 -0.84 -5.48 4.92
CA TYR A 255 -1.29 -4.14 4.53
C TYR A 255 -2.46 -4.17 3.55
N LYS A 256 -2.49 -5.15 2.62
CA LYS A 256 -3.62 -5.37 1.70
C LYS A 256 -4.90 -5.82 2.40
N ARG A 257 -4.76 -6.32 3.62
CA ARG A 257 -5.83 -6.86 4.45
C ARG A 257 -6.24 -5.91 5.57
N ASN A 258 -5.54 -4.79 5.74
CA ASN A 258 -5.85 -3.78 6.74
C ASN A 258 -6.91 -2.79 6.20
N PRO A 259 -8.14 -2.76 6.75
CA PRO A 259 -9.20 -1.90 6.27
C PRO A 259 -8.85 -0.41 6.32
N ALA A 260 -8.12 0.03 7.36
CA ALA A 260 -7.76 1.43 7.52
C ALA A 260 -6.75 1.89 6.45
N VAL A 261 -5.78 1.04 6.12
CA VAL A 261 -4.80 1.31 5.06
C VAL A 261 -5.48 1.33 3.69
N CYS A 262 -6.33 0.34 3.42
CA CYS A 262 -7.10 0.26 2.17
C CYS A 262 -8.02 1.48 2.00
N LYS A 263 -8.67 1.92 3.09
CA LYS A 263 -9.52 3.11 3.09
C LYS A 263 -8.71 4.39 2.86
N ALA A 264 -7.51 4.49 3.45
CA ALA A 264 -6.62 5.63 3.21
C ALA A 264 -6.22 5.73 1.73
N MET A 265 -5.89 4.59 1.09
CA MET A 265 -5.64 4.53 -0.35
C MET A 265 -6.87 4.97 -1.18
N GLU A 266 -8.06 4.49 -0.83
CA GLU A 266 -9.30 4.88 -1.50
C GLU A 266 -9.50 6.41 -1.44
N VAL A 267 -9.41 7.01 -0.26
CA VAL A 267 -9.57 8.46 -0.09
C VAL A 267 -8.48 9.23 -0.83
N TYR A 268 -7.23 8.74 -0.82
CA TYR A 268 -6.14 9.32 -1.61
C TYR A 268 -6.50 9.36 -3.10
N VAL A 269 -6.99 8.25 -3.65
CA VAL A 269 -7.39 8.15 -5.07
C VAL A 269 -8.61 9.02 -5.37
N MET A 270 -9.62 9.03 -4.50
CA MET A 270 -10.79 9.92 -4.63
C MET A 270 -10.38 11.38 -4.74
N ARG A 271 -9.38 11.82 -3.96
CA ARG A 271 -8.95 13.22 -3.92
C ARG A 271 -8.01 13.59 -5.09
N ASN A 272 -7.06 12.71 -5.41
CA ASN A 272 -5.96 13.03 -6.33
C ASN A 272 -6.20 12.54 -7.77
N TYR A 273 -7.03 11.50 -7.94
CA TYR A 273 -7.40 10.91 -9.23
C TYR A 273 -8.92 10.68 -9.34
N PRO A 274 -9.76 11.71 -9.08
CA PRO A 274 -11.21 11.55 -8.93
C PRO A 274 -11.90 10.99 -10.17
N GLU A 275 -11.47 11.38 -11.37
CA GLU A 275 -12.08 10.88 -12.60
C GLU A 275 -11.81 9.37 -12.79
N CYS A 276 -10.63 8.89 -12.39
CA CYS A 276 -10.29 7.46 -12.44
C CYS A 276 -11.06 6.68 -11.38
N TYR A 277 -11.22 7.24 -10.18
CA TYR A 277 -12.09 6.68 -9.15
C TYR A 277 -13.51 6.50 -9.69
N SER A 278 -14.10 7.55 -10.27
CA SER A 278 -15.47 7.50 -10.82
C SER A 278 -15.64 6.47 -11.93
N LYS A 279 -14.66 6.31 -12.83
CA LYS A 279 -14.70 5.25 -13.85
C LYS A 279 -14.70 3.85 -13.23
N MET A 280 -13.85 3.64 -12.23
CA MET A 280 -13.78 2.37 -11.49
C MET A 280 -15.08 2.10 -10.72
N SER A 281 -15.64 3.11 -10.06
CA SER A 281 -16.94 3.02 -9.38
C SER A 281 -18.06 2.63 -10.33
N ALA A 282 -18.13 3.23 -11.52
CA ALA A 282 -19.13 2.89 -12.52
C ALA A 282 -19.00 1.43 -12.98
N LEU A 283 -17.77 0.97 -13.20
CA LEU A 283 -17.50 -0.43 -13.56
C LEU A 283 -17.90 -1.42 -12.44
N ILE A 284 -17.63 -1.08 -11.18
CA ILE A 284 -18.03 -1.91 -10.03
C ILE A 284 -19.55 -1.92 -9.87
N ASN A 285 -20.21 -0.75 -9.94
CA ASN A 285 -21.66 -0.66 -9.79
C ASN A 285 -22.38 -1.41 -10.91
N GLU A 286 -21.88 -1.38 -12.15
CA GLU A 286 -22.39 -2.19 -13.26
C GLU A 286 -22.26 -3.69 -12.98
N ALA A 287 -21.09 -4.14 -12.50
CA ALA A 287 -20.84 -5.55 -12.22
C ALA A 287 -21.64 -6.11 -11.04
N VAL A 288 -21.87 -5.31 -9.99
CA VAL A 288 -22.61 -5.72 -8.78
C VAL A 288 -24.12 -5.52 -8.92
N GLY A 289 -24.56 -4.62 -9.80
CA GLY A 289 -25.97 -4.25 -9.97
C GLY A 289 -26.52 -3.32 -8.88
N ASN A 290 -25.68 -2.82 -7.99
CA ASN A 290 -26.03 -1.93 -6.87
C ASN A 290 -25.17 -0.66 -6.95
N GLN A 291 -25.78 0.52 -6.80
CA GLN A 291 -25.11 1.83 -6.88
C GLN A 291 -24.46 2.23 -5.54
N ASN A 292 -23.58 1.39 -5.01
CA ASN A 292 -22.93 1.66 -3.72
C ASN A 292 -21.73 2.61 -3.88
N GLU A 293 -20.98 2.52 -4.98
CA GLU A 293 -19.79 3.34 -5.20
C GLU A 293 -20.11 4.70 -5.84
N ILE A 294 -19.22 5.68 -5.64
CA ILE A 294 -19.46 7.07 -6.06
C ILE A 294 -18.92 7.31 -7.48
N GLU A 295 -19.81 7.68 -8.40
CA GLU A 295 -19.50 7.84 -9.85
C GLU A 295 -19.36 9.30 -10.31
N PHE A 296 -19.60 10.29 -9.43
CA PHE A 296 -19.69 11.70 -9.83
C PHE A 296 -18.44 12.53 -9.53
N LEU A 297 -17.37 11.94 -9.00
CA LEU A 297 -16.16 12.68 -8.65
C LEU A 297 -15.39 13.11 -9.91
N ASN A 298 -15.03 14.38 -9.94
CA ASN A 298 -14.04 14.99 -10.82
C ASN A 298 -13.29 16.07 -10.01
N LYS A 299 -12.25 16.67 -10.59
CA LYS A 299 -11.44 17.69 -9.91
C LYS A 299 -12.27 18.86 -9.36
N GLU A 300 -13.21 19.37 -10.14
CA GLU A 300 -14.07 20.49 -9.74
C GLU A 300 -14.95 20.10 -8.55
N LYS A 301 -15.55 18.91 -8.59
CA LYS A 301 -16.44 18.43 -7.54
C LYS A 301 -15.70 18.14 -6.24
N VAL A 302 -14.50 17.57 -6.32
CA VAL A 302 -13.65 17.38 -5.14
C VAL A 302 -13.31 18.72 -4.51
N ALA A 303 -12.89 19.72 -5.30
CA ALA A 303 -12.59 21.05 -4.80
C ALA A 303 -13.81 21.72 -4.16
N GLU A 304 -14.98 21.60 -4.78
CA GLU A 304 -16.26 22.09 -4.25
C GLU A 304 -16.59 21.44 -2.89
N LEU A 305 -16.49 20.11 -2.80
CA LEU A 305 -16.79 19.36 -1.57
C LEU A 305 -15.84 19.74 -0.42
N ILE A 306 -14.55 19.88 -0.71
CA ILE A 306 -13.54 20.33 0.27
C ILE A 306 -13.82 21.76 0.73
N SER A 307 -14.12 22.67 -0.20
CA SER A 307 -14.43 24.07 0.14
C SER A 307 -15.73 24.20 0.95
N ASN A 308 -16.74 23.41 0.62
CA ASN A 308 -17.99 23.37 1.38
C ASN A 308 -17.73 22.87 2.81
N PHE A 309 -16.92 21.82 2.96
CA PHE A 309 -16.57 21.32 4.29
C PHE A 309 -15.78 22.33 5.12
N ASP A 310 -14.80 23.02 4.53
CA ASP A 310 -14.07 24.11 5.20
C ASP A 310 -15.01 25.20 5.71
N TYR A 311 -15.98 25.61 4.89
CA TYR A 311 -16.99 26.60 5.27
C TYR A 311 -17.90 26.08 6.40
N GLU A 312 -18.42 24.86 6.29
CA GLU A 312 -19.25 24.23 7.33
C GLU A 312 -18.51 24.14 8.67
N LEU A 313 -17.23 23.79 8.62
CA LEU A 313 -16.34 23.63 9.74
C LEU A 313 -16.07 24.97 10.44
N LYS A 314 -15.73 26.03 9.69
CA LYS A 314 -15.54 27.39 10.22
C LYS A 314 -16.80 27.99 10.84
N ASN A 315 -17.98 27.62 10.34
CA ASN A 315 -19.27 28.08 10.86
C ASN A 315 -19.90 27.13 11.89
N LYS A 316 -19.21 26.03 12.25
CA LYS A 316 -19.70 24.97 13.15
C LYS A 316 -21.09 24.43 12.76
N LYS A 317 -21.39 24.38 11.47
CA LYS A 317 -22.70 23.96 10.92
C LYS A 317 -22.50 22.97 9.78
N PHE A 318 -22.51 21.68 10.13
CA PHE A 318 -22.37 20.58 9.17
C PHE A 318 -23.68 20.21 8.49
N LEU A 319 -23.65 20.09 7.17
CA LEU A 319 -24.77 19.61 6.35
C LEU A 319 -24.67 18.09 6.16
N ALA A 320 -25.81 17.41 6.20
CA ALA A 320 -25.88 15.95 6.09
C ALA A 320 -25.45 15.43 4.71
N ASP A 321 -25.76 16.19 3.65
CA ASP A 321 -25.45 15.84 2.27
C ASP A 321 -23.96 15.58 2.08
N ASN A 322 -23.64 14.35 1.66
CA ASN A 322 -22.28 13.87 1.43
C ASN A 322 -21.32 14.11 2.61
N TYR A 323 -21.83 14.15 3.84
CA TYR A 323 -21.03 14.52 5.02
C TYR A 323 -19.75 13.66 5.14
N LEU A 324 -19.87 12.33 5.10
CA LEU A 324 -18.72 11.42 5.23
C LEU A 324 -17.72 11.59 4.08
N LEU A 325 -18.22 11.77 2.85
CA LEU A 325 -17.36 12.03 1.68
C LEU A 325 -16.60 13.35 1.82
N LYS A 326 -17.28 14.43 2.19
CA LYS A 326 -16.66 15.75 2.44
C LYS A 326 -15.60 15.67 3.54
N ARG A 327 -15.92 14.98 4.64
CA ARG A 327 -15.01 14.72 5.77
C ARG A 327 -13.75 14.02 5.28
N ASP A 328 -13.91 12.88 4.63
CA ASP A 328 -12.81 12.03 4.18
C ASP A 328 -11.89 12.80 3.22
N LEU A 329 -12.46 13.45 2.20
CA LEU A 329 -11.72 14.28 1.24
C LEU A 329 -10.94 15.41 1.93
N TYR A 330 -11.54 16.09 2.91
CA TYR A 330 -10.88 17.17 3.65
C TYR A 330 -9.70 16.65 4.49
N THR A 331 -9.90 15.54 5.22
CA THR A 331 -8.94 14.99 6.19
C THR A 331 -7.68 14.38 5.57
N GLU A 332 -7.72 13.93 4.31
CA GLU A 332 -6.62 13.20 3.67
C GLU A 332 -5.25 13.92 3.78
N ALA A 333 -5.17 15.22 3.45
CA ALA A 333 -3.93 15.99 3.49
C ALA A 333 -3.65 16.64 4.86
N LEU A 334 -4.50 16.38 5.86
CA LEU A 334 -4.57 17.20 7.06
C LEU A 334 -3.45 16.89 8.05
N SER A 335 -2.94 15.66 8.08
CA SER A 335 -1.80 15.27 8.94
C SER A 335 -0.53 16.05 8.56
N ASN A 336 -0.20 16.17 7.28
CA ASN A 336 0.94 16.97 6.84
C ASN A 336 0.71 18.47 7.01
N TYR A 337 -0.55 18.93 6.89
CA TYR A 337 -0.87 20.31 7.22
C TYR A 337 -0.65 20.59 8.71
N PHE A 338 -1.12 19.71 9.59
CA PHE A 338 -0.90 19.76 11.04
C PHE A 338 0.59 19.87 11.37
N LYS A 339 1.42 18.94 10.87
CA LYS A 339 2.88 18.95 11.10
C LYS A 339 3.56 20.26 10.64
N ARG A 340 3.04 20.91 9.60
CA ARG A 340 3.58 22.19 9.12
C ARG A 340 3.18 23.38 9.99
N LEU A 341 2.05 23.30 10.69
CA LEU A 341 1.55 24.35 11.58
C LEU A 341 2.14 24.24 12.99
N VAL A 342 2.29 23.02 13.49
CA VAL A 342 2.98 22.73 14.75
C VAL A 342 4.34 23.41 14.72
N ASP A 343 4.63 24.19 15.77
CA ASP A 343 5.81 25.06 15.96
C ASP A 343 5.87 26.38 15.15
N LYS A 344 4.90 26.67 14.27
CA LYS A 344 4.90 27.91 13.48
C LYS A 344 3.81 28.89 13.86
N GLU A 345 2.59 28.39 14.03
CA GLU A 345 1.42 29.23 14.26
C GLU A 345 0.31 28.46 14.97
N ASP A 346 -0.54 29.20 15.66
CA ASP A 346 -1.71 28.65 16.34
C ASP A 346 -2.88 28.42 15.35
N PHE A 347 -3.74 27.46 15.66
CA PHE A 347 -4.85 27.03 14.81
C PHE A 347 -6.00 26.46 15.65
N ASN A 348 -7.18 26.32 15.04
CA ASN A 348 -8.36 25.76 15.69
C ASN A 348 -8.41 24.24 15.49
N ILE A 349 -8.78 23.53 16.55
CA ILE A 349 -9.08 22.09 16.58
C ILE A 349 -10.58 21.95 16.83
N VAL A 350 -11.23 21.09 16.05
CA VAL A 350 -12.67 20.85 16.17
C VAL A 350 -12.99 19.37 16.09
N LEU A 351 -13.92 18.95 16.94
CA LEU A 351 -14.48 17.61 16.91
C LEU A 351 -15.42 17.44 15.70
N LEU A 352 -15.25 16.37 14.95
CA LEU A 352 -16.09 16.06 13.80
C LEU A 352 -17.33 15.28 14.22
N LYS A 353 -18.33 15.20 13.33
CA LYS A 353 -19.42 14.21 13.41
C LYS A 353 -19.02 12.93 12.66
N GLY A 354 -19.87 11.91 12.74
CA GLY A 354 -19.68 10.64 12.03
C GLY A 354 -18.93 9.60 12.86
N PHE A 355 -18.96 9.75 14.18
CA PHE A 355 -18.59 8.71 15.13
C PHE A 355 -19.52 8.77 16.35
N GLU A 356 -19.55 7.69 17.12
CA GLU A 356 -20.29 7.58 18.38
C GLU A 356 -19.35 7.10 19.49
N VAL A 357 -19.40 7.75 20.65
CA VAL A 357 -18.67 7.30 21.83
C VAL A 357 -19.54 6.27 22.54
N VAL A 358 -19.00 5.07 22.72
CA VAL A 358 -19.65 3.97 23.43
C VAL A 358 -18.90 3.75 24.74
N THR A 359 -19.56 4.07 25.85
CA THR A 359 -19.02 3.84 27.19
C THR A 359 -19.29 2.40 27.62
N GLY A 360 -18.28 1.72 28.16
CA GLY A 360 -18.47 0.38 28.75
C GLY A 360 -19.54 0.40 29.84
N GLN A 361 -20.42 -0.61 29.85
CA GLN A 361 -21.53 -0.67 30.82
C GLN A 361 -21.13 -1.34 32.15
N GLU A 362 -20.00 -2.05 32.16
CA GLU A 362 -19.44 -2.78 33.30
C GLU A 362 -18.02 -2.28 33.63
N GLU A 363 -17.56 -2.45 34.88
CA GLU A 363 -16.23 -1.98 35.35
C GLU A 363 -15.03 -2.54 34.55
N GLU A 364 -15.23 -3.59 33.74
CA GLU A 364 -14.19 -4.22 32.91
C GLU A 364 -14.32 -3.91 31.40
N GLU A 365 -15.36 -3.21 30.94
CA GLU A 365 -15.52 -2.86 29.53
C GLU A 365 -14.87 -1.51 29.21
N ALA A 366 -13.88 -1.52 28.30
CA ALA A 366 -13.23 -0.30 27.85
C ALA A 366 -14.18 0.57 27.00
N SER A 367 -14.16 1.89 27.24
CA SER A 367 -14.80 2.88 26.36
C SER A 367 -14.16 2.83 24.97
N PHE A 368 -14.97 2.98 23.90
CA PHE A 368 -14.46 3.06 22.54
C PHE A 368 -15.24 4.05 21.69
N ILE A 369 -14.61 4.51 20.61
CA ILE A 369 -15.26 5.28 19.55
C ILE A 369 -15.57 4.35 18.38
N GLU A 370 -16.82 4.36 17.96
CA GLU A 370 -17.25 3.77 16.70
C GLU A 370 -17.26 4.84 15.60
N ILE A 371 -16.30 4.76 14.68
CA ILE A 371 -16.10 5.70 13.58
C ILE A 371 -16.80 5.19 12.34
N LYS A 372 -17.79 5.93 11.83
CA LYS A 372 -18.52 5.59 10.61
C LYS A 372 -17.62 5.82 9.40
N GLU A 373 -17.56 4.83 8.53
CA GLU A 373 -16.81 4.89 7.27
C GLU A 373 -17.76 4.91 6.07
N LEU A 374 -17.35 5.63 5.03
CA LEU A 374 -18.10 5.68 3.77
C LEU A 374 -17.97 4.33 3.05
N ASN A 375 -19.10 3.69 2.73
CA ASN A 375 -19.17 2.41 2.00
C ASN A 375 -18.42 1.24 2.66
N GLU A 376 -18.14 1.32 3.96
CA GLU A 376 -17.41 0.31 4.72
C GLU A 376 -18.00 0.15 6.13
N VAL A 377 -17.60 -0.91 6.81
CA VAL A 377 -17.98 -1.13 8.22
C VAL A 377 -17.32 -0.10 9.14
N SER A 378 -18.01 0.25 10.23
CA SER A 378 -17.45 1.16 11.23
C SER A 378 -16.15 0.63 11.81
N LYS A 379 -15.21 1.54 12.09
CA LYS A 379 -13.97 1.23 12.81
C LYS A 379 -14.15 1.47 14.30
N LYS A 380 -13.53 0.63 15.12
CA LYS A 380 -13.43 0.86 16.57
C LYS A 380 -12.06 1.43 16.94
N TYR A 381 -12.05 2.37 17.87
CA TYR A 381 -10.87 2.91 18.51
C TYR A 381 -11.10 2.90 20.02
N GLU A 382 -10.35 2.07 20.74
CA GLU A 382 -10.40 1.99 22.19
C GLU A 382 -9.84 3.29 22.79
N LEU A 383 -10.53 3.83 23.80
CA LEU A 383 -10.16 5.07 24.46
C LEU A 383 -9.36 4.76 25.72
N ASP A 384 -8.22 5.43 25.87
CA ASP A 384 -7.54 5.54 27.16
C ASP A 384 -7.99 6.79 27.93
N ASP A 385 -7.65 6.87 29.23
CA ASP A 385 -7.98 8.01 30.09
C ASP A 385 -7.56 9.36 29.48
N LEU A 386 -6.43 9.37 28.77
CA LEU A 386 -5.90 10.57 28.14
C LEU A 386 -6.72 10.98 26.92
N ASP A 387 -7.29 10.02 26.18
CA ASP A 387 -8.22 10.26 25.08
C ASP A 387 -9.52 10.88 25.59
N GLU A 388 -10.10 10.36 26.68
CA GLU A 388 -11.32 10.91 27.26
C GLU A 388 -11.14 12.37 27.69
N ILE A 389 -10.02 12.66 28.36
CA ILE A 389 -9.65 14.03 28.75
C ILE A 389 -9.49 14.89 27.49
N ALA A 390 -8.67 14.47 26.51
CA ALA A 390 -8.39 15.26 25.32
C ALA A 390 -9.65 15.60 24.52
N LEU A 391 -10.54 14.62 24.31
CA LEU A 391 -11.76 14.82 23.54
C LEU A 391 -12.74 15.74 24.27
N SER A 392 -12.83 15.66 25.62
CA SER A 392 -13.65 16.58 26.41
C SER A 392 -13.22 18.04 26.25
N LYS A 393 -11.90 18.30 26.13
CA LYS A 393 -11.36 19.65 25.89
C LYS A 393 -11.64 20.15 24.47
N ILE A 394 -11.67 19.24 23.50
CA ILE A 394 -11.89 19.57 22.08
C ILE A 394 -13.37 19.76 21.74
N GLU A 395 -14.31 19.23 22.54
CA GLU A 395 -15.75 19.18 22.23
C GLU A 395 -16.35 20.53 21.78
N ALA A 396 -16.03 21.63 22.48
CA ALA A 396 -16.52 22.97 22.15
C ALA A 396 -15.78 23.63 20.96
N GLY A 397 -14.71 23.01 20.47
CA GLY A 397 -13.69 23.59 19.63
C GLY A 397 -12.70 24.43 20.46
N ILE A 398 -11.41 24.23 20.23
CA ILE A 398 -10.32 24.80 21.04
C ILE A 398 -9.16 25.24 20.15
N ARG A 399 -8.38 26.23 20.57
CA ARG A 399 -7.11 26.56 19.90
C ARG A 399 -6.03 25.57 20.30
N TYR A 400 -5.08 25.30 19.42
CA TYR A 400 -3.97 24.39 19.71
C TYR A 400 -3.18 24.83 20.94
N SER A 401 -2.89 26.13 21.09
CA SER A 401 -2.21 26.65 22.29
C SER A 401 -2.98 26.34 23.58
N ASP A 402 -4.30 26.53 23.54
CA ASP A 402 -5.18 26.36 24.70
C ASP A 402 -5.34 24.87 25.03
N PHE A 403 -5.44 24.02 24.00
CA PHE A 403 -5.44 22.57 24.16
C PHE A 403 -4.16 22.08 24.86
N ILE A 404 -2.99 22.52 24.39
CA ILE A 404 -1.72 22.17 25.03
C ILE A 404 -1.71 22.64 26.50
N SER A 405 -2.13 23.87 26.78
CA SER A 405 -2.19 24.38 28.16
C SER A 405 -3.12 23.57 29.06
N GLU A 406 -4.30 23.20 28.58
CA GLU A 406 -5.27 22.37 29.32
C GLU A 406 -4.73 20.95 29.55
N MET A 407 -4.09 20.35 28.55
CA MET A 407 -3.56 18.99 28.66
C MET A 407 -2.35 18.92 29.59
N LEU A 408 -1.47 19.92 29.59
CA LEU A 408 -0.27 19.92 30.43
C LEU A 408 -0.58 19.89 31.94
N ILE A 409 -1.77 20.31 32.37
CA ILE A 409 -2.21 20.26 33.79
C ILE A 409 -2.31 18.80 34.29
N HIS A 410 -2.49 17.84 33.37
CA HIS A 410 -2.64 16.42 33.70
C HIS A 410 -1.31 15.65 33.76
N PHE A 411 -0.18 16.32 33.52
CA PHE A 411 1.14 15.70 33.56
C PHE A 411 2.00 16.31 34.65
N ASP A 412 2.76 15.46 35.33
CA ASP A 412 3.85 15.91 36.18
C ASP A 412 5.12 16.02 35.32
N TYR A 413 5.69 17.22 35.25
CA TYR A 413 6.94 17.47 34.53
C TYR A 413 7.77 18.52 35.27
N ASP A 414 9.06 18.24 35.38
CA ASP A 414 10.04 19.01 36.15
C ASP A 414 11.14 19.63 35.28
N SER A 415 11.11 19.40 33.96
CA SER A 415 12.12 19.87 33.02
C SER A 415 11.54 20.21 31.65
N GLU A 416 12.27 21.02 30.88
CA GLU A 416 11.93 21.29 29.47
C GLU A 416 12.03 20.04 28.59
N ALA A 417 12.87 19.06 28.96
CA ALA A 417 12.97 17.79 28.25
C ALA A 417 11.70 16.96 28.45
N SER A 418 11.25 16.77 29.71
CA SER A 418 10.01 16.04 29.99
C SER A 418 8.79 16.72 29.39
N LYS A 419 8.75 18.06 29.39
CA LYS A 419 7.72 18.82 28.67
C LYS A 419 7.71 18.55 27.17
N LYS A 420 8.88 18.48 26.53
CA LYS A 420 9.00 18.20 25.09
C LYS A 420 8.47 16.81 24.75
N ASP A 421 8.77 15.80 25.57
CA ASP A 421 8.28 14.44 25.37
C ASP A 421 6.75 14.38 25.48
N ILE A 422 6.16 15.12 26.43
CA ILE A 422 4.70 15.25 26.54
C ILE A 422 4.11 15.92 25.28
N LEU A 423 4.74 16.97 24.74
CA LEU A 423 4.28 17.59 23.50
C LEU A 423 4.32 16.62 22.32
N VAL A 424 5.35 15.79 22.22
CA VAL A 424 5.43 14.73 21.19
C VAL A 424 4.28 13.74 21.36
N LEU A 425 3.99 13.31 22.59
CA LEU A 425 2.87 12.41 22.89
C LEU A 425 1.52 13.03 22.50
N LEU A 426 1.25 14.28 22.91
CA LEU A 426 0.00 14.98 22.60
C LEU A 426 -0.17 15.21 21.10
N ASN A 427 0.90 15.59 20.40
CA ASN A 427 0.87 15.76 18.94
C ASN A 427 0.69 14.44 18.20
N THR A 428 1.20 13.34 18.75
CA THR A 428 0.95 12.00 18.22
C THR A 428 -0.52 11.62 18.37
N LYS A 429 -1.14 11.90 19.52
CA LYS A 429 -2.59 11.68 19.72
C LYS A 429 -3.44 12.53 18.75
N LEU A 430 -3.13 13.83 18.61
CA LEU A 430 -3.82 14.68 17.64
C LEU A 430 -3.66 14.15 16.20
N THR A 431 -2.47 13.69 15.84
CA THR A 431 -2.22 13.05 14.54
C THR A 431 -3.10 11.82 14.36
N ASN A 432 -3.18 10.95 15.36
CA ASN A 432 -4.04 9.76 15.33
C ASN A 432 -5.52 10.13 15.18
N TYR A 433 -6.01 11.14 15.91
CA TYR A 433 -7.39 11.61 15.76
C TYR A 433 -7.68 12.18 14.36
N ILE A 434 -6.72 12.86 13.74
CA ILE A 434 -6.85 13.33 12.35
C ILE A 434 -6.94 12.14 11.40
N VAL A 435 -6.04 11.16 11.53
CA VAL A 435 -6.03 9.94 10.69
C VAL A 435 -7.30 9.12 10.86
N LEU A 436 -7.82 9.07 12.08
CA LEU A 436 -9.09 8.41 12.42
C LEU A 436 -10.32 9.26 12.08
N LYS A 437 -10.13 10.48 11.55
CA LYS A 437 -11.21 11.39 11.16
C LYS A 437 -12.15 11.75 12.33
N ILE A 438 -11.60 11.78 13.54
CA ILE A 438 -12.29 12.19 14.78
C ILE A 438 -12.24 13.71 14.91
N ILE A 439 -11.12 14.34 14.56
CA ILE A 439 -10.95 15.79 14.58
C ILE A 439 -10.56 16.34 13.21
N ALA A 440 -10.79 17.63 13.03
CA ALA A 440 -10.18 18.41 11.98
C ALA A 440 -9.53 19.68 12.54
N ILE A 441 -8.69 20.31 11.72
CA ILE A 441 -8.02 21.55 12.04
C ILE A 441 -8.23 22.58 10.93
N TYR A 442 -8.22 23.85 11.33
CA TYR A 442 -8.38 24.98 10.42
C TYR A 442 -7.82 26.26 11.03
N LYS A 443 -7.59 27.26 10.18
CA LYS A 443 -7.22 28.60 10.61
C LYS A 443 -8.43 29.50 10.79
#